data_AF-A0ABD1VVZ5-F1
#
_entry.id   AF-A0ABD1VVZ5-F1
#
_cell.length_a   1.000
_cell.length_b   1.000
_cell.length_c   1.000
_cell.angle_alpha   90.00
_cell.angle_beta   90.00
_cell.angle_gamma   90.00
#
_symmetry.space_group_name_H-M   'P 1'
#
loop_
_entity.id
_entity.type
_entity.pdbx_description
1 polymer ?
#
loop_
_entity_poly.entity_id
_entity_poly.type
_entity_poly.pdbx_seq_one_letter_code
_entity_poly.pdbx_strand_id
1 'polypeptide(L)'
;MGFLASCPLMVIAPIGGYDEQEKDLLFGLDDNGRLHVKGMIICNNCSSFSVYSNSAGKRMTHLVLLSKQDLLFIVDIDDILHGQLEEKYENFLPVVKKGKGENEKNCINIWEKGAQVVGVLHEDESAVIIQTTRGNLECLYPRKLVLTSIVNALVQRRFRDALFMVRRHRMDFNVIVDHCGWQAFLQSAAEFVKQVNNLSYITEFVCAIKNEDVMEILYKNCMSLPCIKEDKSVGRGGPKGLDGKNKVSSVLMAIRKALEEQIEESPARELCILTTLARNDPPALEDALGRIKVIRDRELSETDDTLRVYYPSAEESLKHLLWLSDSDAVFEAALGLYDLNLAAIVALNSQKDPKEFLPFLQELECMPTVLMQYNIDLKLKRYEHALRHIMSAGAAYYEDSMNLMKNNPKLFPLGLQLIGDPHRRRQVLEAWGDHLSSTKGFEDAATAYLRCFCLEKALRAYRACGNWKGVLTVAGLIKLGKDEILQLAHELCEELQALGKPGDAAKIALEYCSDLNNTISLLVCARDWEEALRIAFLHRRDDLISEVKNASLECASILICEYDEGLEKVGKYLTSLSSSSPKKIIACGKDPIG
;
A
#
# COMPACT_ATOMS: atom_id res chain seq x y z
N MET A 1 -50.38 -2.86 -23.30
CA MET A 1 -49.24 -1.92 -23.35
C MET A 1 -49.49 -0.99 -24.52
N GLY A 2 -49.69 0.30 -24.27
CA GLY A 2 -49.93 1.30 -25.31
C GLY A 2 -49.24 2.59 -24.92
N PHE A 3 -48.69 3.29 -25.91
CA PHE A 3 -48.14 4.63 -25.69
C PHE A 3 -49.27 5.65 -25.70
N LEU A 4 -49.10 6.74 -24.94
CA LEU A 4 -50.07 7.84 -24.87
C LEU A 4 -50.06 8.70 -26.15
N ALA A 5 -49.05 8.54 -27.01
CA ALA A 5 -48.85 9.23 -28.27
C ALA A 5 -48.47 8.25 -29.39
N SER A 6 -48.62 8.68 -30.66
CA SER A 6 -48.14 7.93 -31.82
C SER A 6 -46.61 7.92 -31.82
N CYS A 7 -45.99 6.74 -31.85
CA CYS A 7 -44.55 6.57 -31.89
C CYS A 7 -44.14 5.96 -33.24
N PRO A 8 -43.59 6.71 -34.21
CA PRO A 8 -43.15 6.16 -35.49
C PRO A 8 -41.98 5.16 -35.36
N LEU A 9 -41.12 5.33 -34.36
CA LEU A 9 -40.04 4.38 -34.07
C LEU A 9 -40.35 3.62 -32.79
N MET A 10 -40.49 2.30 -32.91
CA MET A 10 -40.75 1.41 -31.79
C MET A 10 -39.78 0.23 -31.81
N VAL A 11 -39.24 -0.10 -30.64
CA VAL A 11 -38.31 -1.23 -30.46
C VAL A 11 -38.73 -2.03 -29.22
N ILE A 12 -38.76 -3.35 -29.38
CA ILE A 12 -38.96 -4.28 -28.25
C ILE A 12 -37.58 -4.75 -27.79
N ALA A 13 -37.29 -4.53 -26.51
CA ALA A 13 -36.07 -4.97 -25.86
C ALA A 13 -36.40 -6.08 -24.86
N PRO A 14 -36.09 -7.34 -25.16
CA PRO A 14 -36.25 -8.43 -24.21
C PRO A 14 -35.20 -8.32 -23.09
N ILE A 15 -35.61 -8.46 -21.84
CA ILE A 15 -34.73 -8.26 -20.66
C ILE A 15 -34.63 -9.52 -19.79
N GLY A 16 -35.49 -10.51 -20.01
CA GLY A 16 -35.48 -11.78 -19.28
C GLY A 16 -34.21 -12.59 -19.52
N GLY A 17 -33.72 -13.26 -18.48
CA GLY A 17 -32.78 -14.37 -18.59
C GLY A 17 -33.52 -15.68 -18.94
N TYR A 18 -32.78 -16.75 -19.25
CA TYR A 18 -33.32 -18.04 -19.71
C TYR A 18 -34.38 -18.69 -18.78
N ASP A 19 -34.48 -18.29 -17.50
CA ASP A 19 -35.37 -18.89 -16.49
C ASP A 19 -36.40 -17.93 -15.86
N GLU A 20 -36.48 -16.66 -16.29
CA GLU A 20 -37.49 -15.71 -15.80
C GLU A 20 -38.55 -15.44 -16.89
N GLN A 21 -39.83 -15.33 -16.50
CA GLN A 21 -40.91 -14.90 -17.42
C GLN A 21 -40.45 -13.72 -18.27
N GLU A 22 -40.49 -13.86 -19.60
CA GLU A 22 -40.04 -12.85 -20.58
C GLU A 22 -40.63 -11.48 -20.23
N LYS A 23 -39.80 -10.61 -19.63
CA LYS A 23 -40.11 -9.21 -19.39
C LYS A 23 -39.56 -8.40 -20.55
N ASP A 24 -40.43 -8.08 -21.49
CA ASP A 24 -40.10 -7.17 -22.59
C ASP A 24 -40.32 -5.71 -22.18
N LEU A 25 -39.37 -4.83 -22.52
CA LEU A 25 -39.58 -3.39 -22.52
C LEU A 25 -39.88 -2.91 -23.94
N LEU A 26 -40.99 -2.18 -24.07
CA LEU A 26 -41.33 -1.49 -25.30
C LEU A 26 -40.83 -0.04 -25.20
N PHE A 27 -39.92 0.33 -26.10
CA PHE A 27 -39.42 1.68 -26.32
C PHE A 27 -40.13 2.31 -27.51
N GLY A 28 -40.59 3.55 -27.37
CA GLY A 28 -41.27 4.29 -28.43
C GLY A 28 -40.84 5.75 -28.47
N LEU A 29 -40.35 6.23 -29.61
CA LEU A 29 -40.04 7.65 -29.82
C LEU A 29 -41.20 8.31 -30.55
N ASP A 30 -41.77 9.37 -29.97
CA ASP A 30 -42.82 10.17 -30.61
C ASP A 30 -42.27 11.28 -31.52
N ASP A 31 -43.14 11.88 -32.34
CA ASP A 31 -42.77 12.96 -33.28
C ASP A 31 -42.24 14.23 -32.58
N ASN A 32 -42.56 14.40 -31.29
CA ASN A 32 -42.05 15.51 -30.48
C ASN A 32 -40.63 15.24 -29.94
N GLY A 33 -40.07 14.05 -30.19
CA GLY A 33 -38.75 13.62 -29.69
C GLY A 33 -38.76 13.19 -28.23
N ARG A 34 -39.91 12.73 -27.72
CA ARG A 34 -40.02 12.14 -26.39
C ARG A 34 -39.89 10.63 -26.51
N LEU A 35 -38.94 10.05 -25.76
CA LEU A 35 -38.75 8.61 -25.67
C LEU A 35 -39.58 8.06 -24.50
N HIS A 36 -40.48 7.16 -24.83
CA HIS A 36 -41.41 6.51 -23.92
C HIS A 36 -40.99 5.07 -23.64
N VAL A 37 -41.12 4.65 -22.37
CA VAL A 37 -40.90 3.27 -21.91
C VAL A 37 -42.02 2.90 -20.95
N LYS A 38 -42.78 1.82 -21.22
CA LYS A 38 -43.93 1.39 -20.39
C LYS A 38 -44.96 2.51 -20.08
N GLY A 39 -45.09 3.49 -20.97
CA GLY A 39 -45.99 4.64 -20.80
C GLY A 39 -45.41 5.80 -19.97
N MET A 40 -44.17 5.70 -19.50
CA MET A 40 -43.42 6.78 -18.87
C MET A 40 -42.49 7.44 -19.87
N ILE A 41 -42.33 8.77 -19.78
CA ILE A 41 -41.37 9.51 -20.60
C ILE A 41 -40.02 9.49 -19.88
N ILE A 42 -39.01 8.90 -20.51
CA ILE A 42 -37.64 8.83 -19.94
C ILE A 42 -36.74 9.94 -20.48
N CYS A 43 -37.03 10.48 -21.66
CA CYS A 43 -36.23 11.54 -22.28
C CYS A 43 -37.13 12.43 -23.15
N ASN A 44 -37.00 13.76 -23.02
CA ASN A 44 -37.82 14.75 -23.75
C ASN A 44 -37.14 15.34 -24.99
N ASN A 45 -35.85 15.04 -25.19
CA ASN A 45 -35.01 15.63 -26.22
C ASN A 45 -34.29 14.56 -27.06
N CYS A 46 -34.92 13.41 -27.29
CA CYS A 46 -34.36 12.33 -28.09
C CYS A 46 -34.52 12.63 -29.60
N SER A 47 -33.46 12.40 -30.37
CA SER A 47 -33.47 12.49 -31.84
C SER A 47 -33.58 11.10 -32.48
N SER A 48 -32.83 10.13 -31.96
CA SER A 48 -32.84 8.73 -32.39
C SER A 48 -32.35 7.84 -31.24
N PHE A 49 -32.73 6.56 -31.27
CA PHE A 49 -32.28 5.60 -30.28
C PHE A 49 -32.14 4.21 -30.87
N SER A 50 -31.35 3.36 -30.21
CA SER A 50 -31.23 1.94 -30.48
C SER A 50 -30.94 1.18 -29.18
N VAL A 51 -31.03 -0.14 -29.20
CA VAL A 51 -30.78 -1.00 -28.05
C VAL A 51 -29.59 -1.91 -28.33
N TYR A 52 -28.80 -2.18 -27.31
CA TYR A 52 -27.58 -2.98 -27.38
C TYR A 52 -27.69 -4.20 -26.46
N SER A 53 -27.08 -5.31 -26.90
CA SER A 53 -26.94 -6.55 -26.14
C SER A 53 -25.46 -6.90 -26.04
N ASN A 54 -25.03 -7.22 -24.82
CA ASN A 54 -23.67 -7.62 -24.53
C ASN A 54 -23.47 -9.15 -24.59
N SER A 55 -24.55 -9.93 -24.65
CA SER A 55 -24.48 -11.39 -24.63
C SER A 55 -25.07 -11.96 -25.92
N ALA A 56 -24.62 -13.15 -26.32
CA ALA A 56 -25.30 -13.95 -27.34
C ALA A 56 -26.75 -14.32 -26.94
N GLY A 57 -27.10 -14.13 -25.66
CA GLY A 57 -28.49 -14.14 -25.20
C GLY A 57 -29.22 -12.89 -25.69
N LYS A 58 -30.48 -13.06 -26.11
CA LYS A 58 -31.32 -11.96 -26.62
C LYS A 58 -31.50 -10.79 -25.63
N ARG A 59 -31.08 -10.91 -24.37
CA ARG A 59 -31.22 -9.86 -23.34
C ARG A 59 -30.51 -8.57 -23.74
N MET A 60 -31.29 -7.53 -23.98
CA MET A 60 -30.76 -6.17 -24.15
C MET A 60 -30.25 -5.66 -22.81
N THR A 61 -29.07 -5.05 -22.81
CA THR A 61 -28.40 -4.53 -21.61
C THR A 61 -28.34 -3.01 -21.58
N HIS A 62 -28.22 -2.37 -22.75
CA HIS A 62 -28.09 -0.91 -22.82
C HIS A 62 -29.04 -0.28 -23.82
N LEU A 63 -29.47 0.95 -23.52
CA LEU A 63 -30.12 1.87 -24.44
C LEU A 63 -29.06 2.87 -24.95
N VAL A 64 -28.94 2.96 -26.27
CA VAL A 64 -28.12 3.95 -26.96
C VAL A 64 -29.04 5.08 -27.40
N LEU A 65 -28.90 6.25 -26.80
CA LEU A 65 -29.77 7.40 -27.04
C LEU A 65 -28.97 8.57 -27.59
N LEU A 66 -29.40 9.13 -28.72
CA LEU A 66 -28.87 10.39 -29.23
C LEU A 66 -29.88 11.50 -28.97
N SER A 67 -29.42 12.61 -28.40
CA SER A 67 -30.27 13.77 -28.13
C SER A 67 -30.33 14.71 -29.33
N LYS A 68 -31.33 15.59 -29.36
CA LYS A 68 -31.47 16.71 -30.31
C LYS A 68 -30.36 17.76 -30.18
N GLN A 69 -29.51 17.64 -29.16
CA GLN A 69 -28.34 18.48 -28.92
C GLN A 69 -27.03 17.74 -29.28
N ASP A 70 -27.14 16.65 -30.05
CA ASP A 70 -26.00 15.88 -30.56
C ASP A 70 -25.16 15.24 -29.44
N LEU A 71 -25.81 14.85 -28.34
CA LEU A 71 -25.20 14.13 -27.22
C LEU A 71 -25.64 12.66 -27.26
N LEU A 72 -24.66 11.76 -27.36
CA LEU A 72 -24.88 10.31 -27.31
C LEU A 72 -24.73 9.81 -25.88
N PHE A 73 -25.75 9.13 -25.37
CA PHE A 73 -25.82 8.54 -24.05
C PHE A 73 -25.89 7.01 -24.15
N ILE A 74 -25.13 6.34 -23.27
CA ILE A 74 -25.15 4.88 -23.11
C ILE A 74 -25.74 4.56 -21.74
N VAL A 75 -27.02 4.22 -21.74
CA VAL A 75 -27.84 4.04 -20.54
C VAL A 75 -27.97 2.56 -20.23
N ASP A 76 -27.70 2.17 -18.98
CA ASP A 76 -27.95 0.80 -18.53
C ASP A 76 -29.48 0.58 -18.43
N ILE A 77 -29.99 -0.51 -18.98
CA ILE A 77 -31.43 -0.82 -18.88
C ILE A 77 -31.83 -1.06 -17.43
N ASP A 78 -30.92 -1.57 -16.59
CA ASP A 78 -31.19 -1.73 -15.17
C ASP A 78 -31.37 -0.35 -14.49
N ASP A 79 -30.66 0.71 -14.92
CA ASP A 79 -30.88 2.07 -14.40
C ASP A 79 -32.30 2.59 -14.72
N ILE A 80 -32.84 2.23 -15.90
CA ILE A 80 -34.21 2.57 -16.30
C ILE A 80 -35.21 1.85 -15.40
N LEU A 81 -34.99 0.56 -15.13
CA LEU A 81 -35.87 -0.27 -14.31
C LEU A 81 -35.90 0.16 -12.83
N HIS A 82 -34.76 0.64 -12.31
CA HIS A 82 -34.64 1.09 -10.92
C HIS A 82 -34.89 2.60 -10.73
N GLY A 83 -35.21 3.33 -11.80
CA GLY A 83 -35.54 4.77 -11.73
C GLY A 83 -34.35 5.67 -11.40
N GLN A 84 -33.11 5.25 -11.70
CA GLN A 84 -31.87 5.97 -11.36
C GLN A 84 -31.43 6.99 -12.42
N LEU A 85 -32.32 7.33 -13.37
CA LEU A 85 -31.96 8.12 -14.55
C LEU A 85 -31.62 9.58 -14.22
N GLU A 86 -32.34 10.20 -13.27
CA GLU A 86 -32.12 11.60 -12.90
C GLU A 86 -30.75 11.79 -12.21
N GLU A 87 -30.41 10.88 -11.29
CA GLU A 87 -29.15 10.94 -10.53
C GLU A 87 -27.92 10.67 -11.40
N LYS A 88 -28.00 9.73 -12.34
CA LYS A 88 -26.84 9.28 -13.14
C LYS A 88 -26.68 10.03 -14.47
N TYR A 89 -27.77 10.46 -15.10
CA TYR A 89 -27.73 11.01 -16.46
C TYR A 89 -28.23 12.46 -16.56
N GLU A 90 -28.49 13.13 -15.42
CA GLU A 90 -28.85 14.56 -15.33
C GLU A 90 -29.95 14.97 -16.35
N ASN A 91 -30.98 14.13 -16.50
CA ASN A 91 -32.10 14.31 -17.43
C ASN A 91 -31.72 14.44 -18.92
N PHE A 92 -30.58 13.86 -19.32
CA PHE A 92 -30.08 13.90 -20.71
C PHE A 92 -29.84 15.33 -21.22
N LEU A 93 -29.48 16.24 -20.32
CA LEU A 93 -29.19 17.65 -20.60
C LEU A 93 -27.67 17.92 -20.61
N PRO A 94 -27.20 19.00 -21.26
CA PRO A 94 -25.79 19.33 -21.33
C PRO A 94 -25.33 19.90 -19.99
N VAL A 95 -24.39 19.20 -19.35
CA VAL A 95 -23.81 19.64 -18.08
C VAL A 95 -22.87 20.82 -18.30
N VAL A 96 -23.30 22.04 -17.98
CA VAL A 96 -22.43 23.23 -17.88
C VAL A 96 -21.78 23.25 -16.50
N LYS A 97 -20.82 22.35 -16.23
CA LYS A 97 -19.96 22.46 -15.04
C LYS A 97 -18.68 23.22 -15.40
N LYS A 98 -18.58 24.47 -14.94
CA LYS A 98 -17.32 25.24 -14.89
C LYS A 98 -16.45 24.69 -13.76
N GLY A 99 -15.69 23.62 -14.00
CA GLY A 99 -14.74 23.09 -13.03
C GLY A 99 -13.74 22.13 -13.68
N LYS A 100 -12.44 22.33 -13.43
CA LYS A 100 -11.30 21.55 -13.95
C LYS A 100 -11.18 20.15 -13.31
N GLY A 101 -12.27 19.38 -13.27
CA GLY A 101 -12.22 17.97 -12.87
C GLY A 101 -12.70 17.10 -14.03
N GLU A 102 -11.81 16.28 -14.59
CA GLU A 102 -12.12 15.26 -15.59
C GLU A 102 -12.95 14.13 -14.95
N ASN A 103 -14.19 14.40 -14.59
CA ASN A 103 -15.18 13.34 -14.47
C ASN A 103 -15.63 13.04 -15.90
N GLU A 104 -15.22 11.89 -16.44
CA GLU A 104 -15.68 11.43 -17.75
C GLU A 104 -17.20 11.59 -17.84
N LYS A 105 -17.62 12.42 -18.79
CA LYS A 105 -19.02 12.74 -19.01
C LYS A 105 -19.73 11.44 -19.39
N ASN A 106 -20.87 11.15 -18.76
CA ASN A 106 -21.77 10.05 -19.16
C ASN A 106 -22.39 10.24 -20.57
N CYS A 107 -21.90 11.23 -21.33
CA CYS A 107 -22.34 11.59 -22.68
C CYS A 107 -21.14 11.82 -23.60
N ILE A 108 -21.27 11.40 -24.85
CA ILE A 108 -20.30 11.62 -25.93
C ILE A 108 -20.85 12.72 -26.83
N ASN A 109 -20.06 13.76 -27.08
CA ASN A 109 -20.43 14.85 -27.99
C ASN A 109 -20.22 14.40 -29.44
N ILE A 110 -21.30 14.38 -30.23
CA ILE A 110 -21.22 14.17 -31.67
C ILE A 110 -20.97 15.52 -32.35
N TRP A 111 -19.96 15.59 -33.22
CA TRP A 111 -19.52 16.85 -33.79
C TRP A 111 -20.41 17.33 -34.94
N GLU A 112 -20.94 16.42 -35.75
CA GLU A 112 -21.84 16.77 -36.84
C GLU A 112 -23.28 16.90 -36.34
N LYS A 113 -23.83 18.11 -36.44
CA LYS A 113 -25.18 18.40 -35.96
C LYS A 113 -26.24 17.67 -36.76
N GLY A 114 -27.22 17.07 -36.09
CA GLY A 114 -28.34 16.38 -36.74
C GLY A 114 -28.01 14.95 -37.18
N ALA A 115 -26.91 14.38 -36.68
CA ALA A 115 -26.61 12.97 -36.90
C ALA A 115 -27.68 12.06 -36.26
N GLN A 116 -27.81 10.83 -36.76
CA GLN A 116 -28.78 9.85 -36.28
C GLN A 116 -28.13 8.50 -36.03
N VAL A 117 -28.53 7.82 -34.96
CA VAL A 117 -28.15 6.43 -34.70
C VAL A 117 -28.95 5.54 -35.64
N VAL A 118 -28.26 4.83 -36.53
CA VAL A 118 -28.89 3.95 -37.52
C VAL A 118 -28.79 2.47 -37.10
N GLY A 119 -27.78 2.11 -36.32
CA GLY A 119 -27.61 0.76 -35.85
C GLY A 119 -26.57 0.63 -34.75
N VAL A 120 -26.57 -0.52 -34.09
CA VAL A 120 -25.55 -0.88 -33.09
C VAL A 120 -25.08 -2.29 -33.40
N LEU A 121 -23.77 -2.51 -33.36
CA LEU A 121 -23.14 -3.83 -33.42
C LEU A 121 -23.11 -4.39 -32.00
N HIS A 122 -23.79 -5.52 -31.82
CA HIS A 122 -23.94 -6.21 -30.53
C HIS A 122 -22.68 -6.99 -30.14
N GLU A 123 -22.69 -7.58 -28.93
CA GLU A 123 -21.66 -8.48 -28.41
C GLU A 123 -20.26 -7.83 -28.37
N ASP A 124 -19.21 -8.56 -28.75
CA ASP A 124 -17.80 -8.16 -28.63
C ASP A 124 -17.41 -7.00 -29.57
N GLU A 125 -18.23 -6.65 -30.58
CA GLU A 125 -17.96 -5.52 -31.46
C GLU A 125 -18.26 -4.16 -30.80
N SER A 126 -19.34 -4.08 -30.02
CA SER A 126 -19.64 -2.91 -29.16
C SER A 126 -19.60 -1.54 -29.88
N ALA A 127 -20.07 -1.51 -31.12
CA ALA A 127 -19.96 -0.35 -32.00
C ALA A 127 -21.31 0.30 -32.26
N VAL A 128 -21.35 1.63 -32.34
CA VAL A 128 -22.54 2.41 -32.69
C VAL A 128 -22.34 3.02 -34.07
N ILE A 129 -23.28 2.75 -34.97
CA ILE A 129 -23.27 3.27 -36.34
C ILE A 129 -24.14 4.52 -36.38
N ILE A 130 -23.51 5.64 -36.70
CA ILE A 130 -24.15 6.94 -36.82
C ILE A 130 -24.14 7.36 -38.29
N GLN A 131 -25.28 7.83 -38.79
CA GLN A 131 -25.35 8.50 -40.09
C GLN A 131 -25.34 10.00 -39.89
N THR A 132 -24.43 10.66 -40.60
CA THR A 132 -24.33 12.11 -40.56
C THR A 132 -25.25 12.77 -41.59
N THR A 133 -25.47 14.09 -41.49
CA THR A 133 -26.43 14.81 -42.36
C THR A 133 -26.06 14.77 -43.83
N ARG A 134 -24.78 14.54 -44.13
CA ARG A 134 -24.26 14.39 -45.50
C ARG A 134 -24.43 12.97 -46.06
N GLY A 135 -24.98 12.04 -45.26
CA GLY A 135 -25.21 10.65 -45.63
C GLY A 135 -24.05 9.71 -45.34
N ASN A 136 -22.93 10.20 -44.78
CA ASN A 136 -21.80 9.35 -44.39
C ASN A 136 -22.17 8.48 -43.19
N LEU A 137 -21.66 7.24 -43.16
CA LEU A 137 -21.75 6.35 -42.01
C LEU A 137 -20.45 6.40 -41.21
N GLU A 138 -20.55 6.72 -39.93
CA GLU A 138 -19.45 6.70 -38.97
C GLU A 138 -19.67 5.59 -37.94
N CYS A 139 -18.58 4.93 -37.55
CA CYS A 139 -18.60 3.87 -36.56
C CYS A 139 -17.87 4.34 -35.30
N LEU A 140 -18.58 4.36 -34.17
CA LEU A 140 -18.07 4.80 -32.87
C LEU A 140 -17.98 3.62 -31.90
N TYR A 141 -16.99 3.62 -31.03
CA TYR A 141 -16.83 2.61 -29.97
C TYR A 141 -16.89 3.29 -28.59
N PRO A 142 -18.10 3.49 -28.03
CA PRO A 142 -18.24 4.06 -26.69
C PRO A 142 -17.49 3.22 -25.65
N ARG A 143 -16.62 3.86 -24.84
CA ARG A 143 -15.82 3.18 -23.80
C ARG A 143 -16.66 2.31 -22.87
N LYS A 144 -17.87 2.76 -22.50
CA LYS A 144 -18.81 2.01 -21.65
C LYS A 144 -19.24 0.69 -22.30
N LEU A 145 -19.57 0.68 -23.59
CA LEU A 145 -19.94 -0.56 -24.30
C LEU A 145 -18.75 -1.49 -24.43
N VAL A 146 -17.60 -0.97 -24.88
CA VAL A 146 -16.35 -1.74 -25.00
C VAL A 146 -15.95 -2.38 -23.67
N LEU A 147 -16.00 -1.63 -22.57
CA LEU A 147 -15.72 -2.15 -21.23
C LEU A 147 -16.69 -3.27 -20.86
N THR A 148 -17.97 -3.09 -21.14
CA THR A 148 -19.00 -4.10 -20.86
C THR A 148 -18.74 -5.41 -21.63
N SER A 149 -18.29 -5.33 -22.89
CA SER A 149 -17.86 -6.50 -23.67
C SER A 149 -16.62 -7.17 -23.10
N ILE A 150 -15.60 -6.39 -22.71
CA ILE A 150 -14.40 -6.91 -22.04
C ILE A 150 -14.78 -7.67 -20.78
N VAL A 151 -15.64 -7.08 -19.93
CA VAL A 151 -16.13 -7.70 -18.71
C VAL A 151 -16.86 -9.01 -18.99
N ASN A 152 -17.74 -9.04 -19.98
CA ASN A 152 -18.45 -10.26 -20.33
C ASN A 152 -17.49 -11.36 -20.82
N ALA A 153 -16.46 -11.01 -21.61
CA ALA A 153 -15.41 -11.96 -21.97
C ALA A 153 -14.65 -12.46 -20.72
N LEU A 154 -14.33 -11.60 -19.76
CA LEU A 154 -13.64 -11.98 -18.52
C LEU A 154 -14.50 -12.90 -17.63
N VAL A 155 -15.79 -12.61 -17.47
CA VAL A 155 -16.74 -13.45 -16.71
C VAL A 155 -16.85 -14.85 -17.34
N GLN A 156 -16.81 -14.93 -18.67
CA GLN A 156 -16.80 -16.19 -19.42
C GLN A 156 -15.42 -16.83 -19.51
N ARG A 157 -14.39 -16.27 -18.85
CA ARG A 157 -12.98 -16.70 -18.91
C ARG A 157 -12.38 -16.71 -20.32
N ARG A 158 -12.90 -15.91 -21.24
CA ARG A 158 -12.36 -15.69 -22.60
C ARG A 158 -11.23 -14.65 -22.55
N PHE A 159 -10.11 -15.02 -21.94
CA PHE A 159 -8.98 -14.12 -21.69
C PHE A 159 -8.33 -13.60 -22.97
N ARG A 160 -8.24 -14.44 -24.01
CA ARG A 160 -7.68 -14.04 -25.31
C ARG A 160 -8.50 -12.91 -25.94
N ASP A 161 -9.81 -13.05 -25.96
CA ASP A 161 -10.72 -12.07 -26.56
C ASP A 161 -10.71 -10.76 -25.76
N ALA A 162 -10.73 -10.87 -24.42
CA ALA A 162 -10.59 -9.71 -23.54
C ALA A 162 -9.30 -8.93 -23.81
N LEU A 163 -8.15 -9.62 -23.91
CA LEU A 163 -6.86 -9.00 -24.23
C LEU A 163 -6.88 -8.32 -25.60
N PHE A 164 -7.50 -8.94 -26.60
CA PHE A 164 -7.58 -8.37 -27.95
C PHE A 164 -8.46 -7.12 -27.99
N MET A 165 -9.59 -7.12 -27.28
CA MET A 165 -10.45 -5.95 -27.14
C MET A 165 -9.73 -4.79 -26.43
N VAL A 166 -9.03 -5.09 -25.33
CA VAL A 166 -8.22 -4.09 -24.60
C VAL A 166 -7.18 -3.46 -25.52
N ARG A 167 -6.45 -4.26 -26.30
CA ARG A 167 -5.44 -3.79 -27.26
C ARG A 167 -6.06 -2.96 -28.39
N ARG A 168 -7.12 -3.48 -29.03
CA ARG A 168 -7.80 -2.86 -30.17
C ARG A 168 -8.31 -1.47 -29.83
N HIS A 169 -8.92 -1.34 -28.65
CA HIS A 169 -9.58 -0.12 -28.19
C HIS A 169 -8.72 0.73 -27.26
N ARG A 170 -7.46 0.33 -27.03
CA ARG A 170 -6.49 1.03 -26.16
C ARG A 170 -7.04 1.30 -24.76
N MET A 171 -7.71 0.30 -24.20
CA MET A 171 -8.15 0.30 -22.81
C MET A 171 -6.97 -0.02 -21.88
N ASP A 172 -7.07 0.31 -20.59
CA ASP A 172 -6.01 -0.04 -19.65
C ASP A 172 -5.99 -1.57 -19.42
N PHE A 173 -4.81 -2.18 -19.57
CA PHE A 173 -4.62 -3.62 -19.40
C PHE A 173 -4.95 -4.13 -18.01
N ASN A 174 -4.87 -3.26 -16.99
CA ASN A 174 -5.19 -3.62 -15.61
C ASN A 174 -6.67 -4.04 -15.44
N VAL A 175 -7.57 -3.70 -16.37
CA VAL A 175 -8.97 -4.17 -16.35
C VAL A 175 -9.08 -5.69 -16.29
N ILE A 176 -8.18 -6.40 -16.97
CA ILE A 176 -8.16 -7.89 -17.00
C ILE A 176 -7.88 -8.46 -15.61
N VAL A 177 -7.10 -7.75 -14.81
CA VAL A 177 -6.66 -8.17 -13.47
C VAL A 177 -7.61 -7.66 -12.39
N ASP A 178 -8.05 -6.41 -12.50
CA ASP A 178 -8.75 -5.69 -11.43
C ASP A 178 -10.24 -5.99 -11.38
N HIS A 179 -10.86 -6.34 -12.51
CA HIS A 179 -12.32 -6.53 -12.59
C HIS A 179 -12.87 -7.47 -11.50
N CYS A 180 -12.31 -8.68 -11.39
CA CYS A 180 -12.73 -9.68 -10.41
C CYS A 180 -11.83 -9.69 -9.16
N GLY A 181 -10.99 -8.67 -8.99
CA GLY A 181 -9.88 -8.64 -8.05
C GLY A 181 -8.68 -9.45 -8.54
N TRP A 182 -7.48 -8.89 -8.33
CA TRP A 182 -6.22 -9.49 -8.79
C TRP A 182 -5.97 -10.89 -8.20
N GLN A 183 -6.52 -11.19 -7.02
CA GLN A 183 -6.43 -12.51 -6.39
C GLN A 183 -7.14 -13.60 -7.19
N ALA A 184 -8.30 -13.29 -7.79
CA ALA A 184 -9.00 -14.22 -8.68
C ALA A 184 -8.19 -14.47 -9.96
N PHE A 185 -7.58 -13.40 -10.51
CA PHE A 185 -6.70 -13.53 -11.66
C PHE A 185 -5.50 -14.46 -11.40
N LEU A 186 -4.93 -14.47 -10.19
CA LEU A 186 -3.82 -15.39 -9.87
C LEU A 186 -4.17 -16.86 -10.09
N GLN A 187 -5.42 -17.25 -9.81
CA GLN A 187 -5.90 -18.61 -10.02
C GLN A 187 -6.11 -18.94 -11.50
N SER A 188 -6.36 -17.92 -12.32
CA SER A 188 -6.59 -18.02 -13.76
C SER A 188 -5.38 -17.64 -14.62
N ALA A 189 -4.24 -17.24 -14.03
CA ALA A 189 -3.06 -16.79 -14.77
C ALA A 189 -2.52 -17.88 -15.73
N ALA A 190 -2.57 -19.13 -15.30
CA ALA A 190 -2.34 -20.32 -16.10
C ALA A 190 -3.18 -20.33 -17.39
N GLU A 191 -4.49 -20.25 -17.21
CA GLU A 191 -5.48 -20.26 -18.29
C GLU A 191 -5.30 -19.05 -19.22
N PHE A 192 -5.02 -17.86 -18.66
CA PHE A 192 -4.71 -16.65 -19.42
C PHE A 192 -3.50 -16.85 -20.36
N VAL A 193 -2.36 -17.32 -19.84
CA VAL A 193 -1.13 -17.53 -20.63
C VAL A 193 -1.38 -18.53 -21.75
N LYS A 194 -2.04 -19.65 -21.43
CA LYS A 194 -2.37 -20.70 -22.40
C LYS A 194 -3.33 -20.22 -23.49
N GLN A 195 -4.37 -19.45 -23.14
CA GLN A 195 -5.35 -18.96 -24.11
C GLN A 195 -4.76 -17.90 -25.04
N VAL A 196 -3.97 -16.97 -24.51
CA VAL A 196 -3.38 -15.88 -25.29
C VAL A 196 -2.35 -16.42 -26.28
N ASN A 197 -1.49 -17.34 -25.83
CA ASN A 197 -0.47 -18.03 -26.64
C ASN A 197 0.29 -17.12 -27.64
N ASN A 198 0.54 -15.88 -27.22
CA ASN A 198 1.29 -14.89 -27.98
C ASN A 198 2.19 -14.12 -27.01
N LEU A 199 3.47 -14.47 -27.02
CA LEU A 199 4.45 -13.96 -26.07
C LEU A 199 4.66 -12.45 -26.18
N SER A 200 4.57 -11.87 -27.39
CA SER A 200 4.64 -10.42 -27.57
C SER A 200 3.50 -9.70 -26.85
N TYR A 201 2.28 -10.24 -26.94
CA TYR A 201 1.12 -9.64 -26.28
C TYR A 201 1.16 -9.81 -24.76
N ILE A 202 1.70 -10.94 -24.27
CA ILE A 202 1.93 -11.16 -22.85
C ILE A 202 3.02 -10.21 -22.33
N THR A 203 4.11 -10.00 -23.07
CA THR A 203 5.17 -9.05 -22.69
C THR A 203 4.64 -7.62 -22.61
N GLU A 204 3.79 -7.19 -23.55
CA GLU A 204 3.14 -5.88 -23.48
C GLU A 204 2.22 -5.77 -22.27
N PHE A 205 1.42 -6.81 -22.00
CA PHE A 205 0.57 -6.89 -20.81
C PHE A 205 1.39 -6.75 -19.53
N VAL A 206 2.47 -7.53 -19.39
CA VAL A 206 3.42 -7.49 -18.25
C VAL A 206 4.00 -6.09 -18.05
N CYS A 207 4.35 -5.39 -19.12
CA CYS A 207 4.86 -4.02 -19.04
C CYS A 207 3.80 -2.98 -18.63
N ALA A 208 2.52 -3.28 -18.82
CA ALA A 208 1.42 -2.35 -18.57
C ALA A 208 0.77 -2.52 -17.18
N ILE A 209 1.08 -3.59 -16.43
CA ILE A 209 0.52 -3.81 -15.09
C ILE A 209 1.03 -2.76 -14.11
N LYS A 210 0.12 -2.22 -13.31
CA LYS A 210 0.40 -1.24 -12.26
C LYS A 210 -0.24 -1.66 -10.94
N ASN A 211 0.15 -0.99 -9.87
CA ASN A 211 -0.38 -1.27 -8.54
C ASN A 211 -1.75 -0.67 -8.28
N GLU A 212 -2.12 0.39 -9.01
CA GLU A 212 -3.43 1.01 -8.82
C GLU A 212 -4.56 0.10 -9.34
N ASP A 213 -5.74 0.22 -8.72
CA ASP A 213 -6.97 -0.41 -9.19
C ASP A 213 -7.66 0.52 -10.20
N VAL A 214 -7.60 0.16 -11.49
CA VAL A 214 -8.18 0.98 -12.55
C VAL A 214 -9.70 0.95 -12.57
N MET A 215 -10.32 -0.08 -11.99
CA MET A 215 -11.77 -0.18 -11.90
C MET A 215 -12.33 0.86 -10.93
N GLU A 216 -11.63 1.12 -9.82
CA GLU A 216 -12.03 2.15 -8.85
C GLU A 216 -11.64 3.58 -9.27
N ILE A 217 -10.56 3.74 -10.04
CA ILE A 217 -10.03 5.08 -10.40
C ILE A 217 -10.61 5.58 -11.72
N LEU A 218 -10.55 4.76 -12.78
CA LEU A 218 -10.89 5.16 -14.14
C LEU A 218 -12.31 4.74 -14.52
N TYR A 219 -12.71 3.52 -14.16
CA TYR A 219 -13.94 2.92 -14.69
C TYR A 219 -15.12 2.87 -13.70
N LYS A 220 -14.98 3.51 -12.54
CA LYS A 220 -15.97 3.51 -11.45
C LYS A 220 -17.36 3.93 -11.89
N ASN A 221 -17.44 4.93 -12.77
CA ASN A 221 -18.71 5.49 -13.24
C ASN A 221 -19.27 4.73 -14.46
N CYS A 222 -18.48 3.87 -15.10
CA CYS A 222 -18.92 3.14 -16.29
C CYS A 222 -19.71 1.88 -15.95
N MET A 223 -19.69 1.42 -14.69
CA MET A 223 -20.18 0.08 -14.32
C MET A 223 -21.16 0.11 -13.14
N SER A 224 -22.36 -0.43 -13.38
CA SER A 224 -23.36 -0.85 -12.39
C SER A 224 -23.53 -2.38 -12.35
N LEU A 225 -22.59 -3.13 -12.95
CA LEU A 225 -22.68 -4.58 -13.09
C LEU A 225 -22.33 -5.32 -11.78
N PRO A 226 -22.91 -6.52 -11.57
CA PRO A 226 -22.72 -7.30 -10.36
C PRO A 226 -21.28 -7.79 -10.29
N CYS A 227 -20.42 -7.01 -9.64
CA CYS A 227 -19.23 -7.58 -9.04
C CYS A 227 -19.71 -8.53 -7.93
N ILE A 228 -19.22 -9.77 -7.94
CA ILE A 228 -19.39 -10.68 -6.82
C ILE A 228 -18.70 -10.02 -5.63
N LYS A 229 -19.44 -9.21 -4.89
CA LYS A 229 -19.05 -8.78 -3.55
C LYS A 229 -19.05 -10.07 -2.75
N GLU A 230 -17.87 -10.57 -2.40
CA GLU A 230 -17.77 -11.65 -1.44
C GLU A 230 -18.64 -11.30 -0.23
N ASP A 231 -19.60 -12.17 0.05
CA ASP A 231 -20.40 -12.13 1.27
C ASP A 231 -19.42 -12.10 2.45
N LYS A 232 -19.42 -10.97 3.17
CA LYS A 232 -18.76 -10.83 4.47
C LYS A 232 -19.50 -11.64 5.52
N SER A 233 -19.61 -12.96 5.36
CA SER A 233 -20.27 -13.81 6.36
C SER A 233 -19.95 -15.31 6.26
N VAL A 234 -18.71 -15.74 6.02
CA VAL A 234 -18.26 -17.07 6.50
C VAL A 234 -16.74 -17.10 6.76
N GLY A 235 -16.33 -17.47 7.98
CA GLY A 235 -15.08 -18.20 8.19
C GLY A 235 -13.81 -17.39 8.49
N ARG A 236 -13.69 -16.91 9.73
CA ARG A 236 -12.42 -16.46 10.34
C ARG A 236 -11.50 -17.66 10.63
N GLY A 237 -11.03 -18.35 9.59
CA GLY A 237 -10.22 -19.56 9.69
C GLY A 237 -9.57 -20.00 8.38
N GLY A 238 -8.57 -19.25 7.93
CA GLY A 238 -7.66 -19.58 6.82
C GLY A 238 -6.36 -18.76 6.98
N PRO A 239 -5.19 -19.24 6.53
CA PRO A 239 -3.90 -18.84 7.07
C PRO A 239 -3.62 -17.35 6.84
N LYS A 240 -3.48 -16.62 7.95
CA LYS A 240 -2.92 -15.26 7.98
C LYS A 240 -1.57 -15.26 7.25
N GLY A 241 -1.51 -14.68 6.05
CA GLY A 241 -0.24 -14.61 5.31
C GLY A 241 -0.20 -13.83 3.99
N LEU A 242 -1.27 -13.15 3.55
CA LEU A 242 -1.26 -12.45 2.24
C LEU A 242 -1.55 -10.93 2.28
N ASP A 243 -1.65 -10.33 3.46
CA ASP A 243 -2.08 -8.94 3.63
C ASP A 243 -0.95 -7.90 3.43
N GLY A 244 0.02 -8.21 2.56
CA GLY A 244 1.19 -7.34 2.32
C GLY A 244 1.94 -7.61 1.02
N LYS A 245 1.35 -8.34 0.05
CA LYS A 245 2.01 -8.61 -1.23
C LYS A 245 1.57 -7.60 -2.28
N ASN A 246 2.57 -6.95 -2.88
CA ASN A 246 2.45 -6.08 -4.04
C ASN A 246 1.64 -6.77 -5.16
N LYS A 247 0.61 -6.10 -5.70
CA LYS A 247 -0.26 -6.63 -6.78
C LYS A 247 0.59 -6.99 -7.99
N VAL A 248 1.46 -6.07 -8.41
CA VAL A 248 2.37 -6.27 -9.56
C VAL A 248 3.19 -7.54 -9.35
N SER A 249 3.89 -7.64 -8.22
CA SER A 249 4.82 -8.74 -7.98
C SER A 249 4.12 -10.10 -7.90
N SER A 250 2.91 -10.14 -7.36
CA SER A 250 2.12 -11.37 -7.28
C SER A 250 1.61 -11.82 -8.64
N VAL A 251 1.11 -10.89 -9.45
CA VAL A 251 0.60 -11.15 -10.81
C VAL A 251 1.75 -11.58 -11.72
N LEU A 252 2.89 -10.87 -11.70
CA LEU A 252 4.05 -11.21 -12.51
C LEU A 252 4.66 -12.55 -12.11
N MET A 253 4.69 -12.89 -10.82
CA MET A 253 5.10 -14.22 -10.36
C MET A 253 4.17 -15.33 -10.87
N ALA A 254 2.85 -15.12 -10.84
CA ALA A 254 1.88 -16.09 -11.34
C ALA A 254 2.00 -16.29 -12.86
N ILE A 255 2.17 -15.21 -13.62
CA ILE A 255 2.43 -15.25 -15.07
C ILE A 255 3.75 -15.94 -15.36
N ARG A 256 4.82 -15.64 -14.62
CA ARG A 256 6.13 -16.29 -14.78
C ARG A 256 6.04 -17.80 -14.58
N LYS A 257 5.35 -18.24 -13.54
CA LYS A 257 5.13 -19.66 -13.27
C LYS A 257 4.35 -20.34 -14.39
N ALA A 258 3.27 -19.70 -14.89
CA ALA A 258 2.52 -20.20 -16.05
C ALA A 258 3.39 -20.24 -17.33
N LEU A 259 4.21 -19.20 -17.51
CA LEU A 259 5.42 -19.12 -18.33
C LEU A 259 6.17 -20.43 -18.44
N GLU A 260 6.61 -20.88 -17.27
CA GLU A 260 7.53 -22.00 -17.12
C GLU A 260 6.86 -23.36 -17.29
N GLU A 261 5.62 -23.49 -16.85
CA GLU A 261 4.91 -24.77 -16.81
C GLU A 261 4.15 -25.10 -18.10
N GLN A 262 3.69 -24.10 -18.86
CA GLN A 262 2.70 -24.30 -19.93
C GLN A 262 3.16 -23.94 -21.33
N ILE A 263 4.25 -23.19 -21.46
CA ILE A 263 4.79 -22.76 -22.75
C ILE A 263 6.12 -23.47 -23.00
N GLU A 264 6.27 -24.05 -24.20
CA GLU A 264 7.50 -24.71 -24.62
C GLU A 264 8.71 -23.77 -24.59
N GLU A 265 9.90 -24.33 -24.35
CA GLU A 265 11.15 -23.57 -24.32
C GLU A 265 11.37 -22.90 -25.68
N SER A 266 11.53 -21.58 -25.66
CA SER A 266 11.81 -20.79 -26.85
C SER A 266 12.49 -19.47 -26.46
N PRO A 267 13.26 -18.84 -27.37
CA PRO A 267 13.93 -17.58 -27.09
C PRO A 267 12.96 -16.49 -26.61
N ALA A 268 11.80 -16.39 -27.26
CA ALA A 268 10.76 -15.42 -26.91
C ALA A 268 10.16 -15.69 -25.51
N ARG A 269 10.05 -16.96 -25.09
CA ARG A 269 9.54 -17.31 -23.75
C ARG A 269 10.51 -16.81 -22.69
N GLU A 270 11.80 -17.07 -22.89
CA GLU A 270 12.83 -16.65 -21.94
C GLU A 270 12.91 -15.13 -21.83
N LEU A 271 12.86 -14.40 -22.96
CA LEU A 271 12.79 -12.93 -22.94
C LEU A 271 11.55 -12.42 -22.19
N CYS A 272 10.39 -13.04 -22.38
CA CYS A 272 9.18 -12.69 -21.64
C CYS A 272 9.36 -12.92 -20.12
N ILE A 273 9.98 -14.02 -19.72
CA ILE A 273 10.30 -14.30 -18.32
C ILE A 273 11.25 -13.23 -17.76
N LEU A 274 12.30 -12.85 -18.50
CA LEU A 274 13.18 -11.74 -18.11
C LEU A 274 12.40 -10.43 -17.96
N THR A 275 11.40 -10.16 -18.81
CA THR A 275 10.50 -9.01 -18.64
C THR A 275 9.75 -9.09 -17.30
N THR A 276 9.22 -10.26 -16.93
CA THR A 276 8.51 -10.41 -15.65
C THR A 276 9.43 -10.20 -14.43
N LEU A 277 10.73 -10.46 -14.57
CA LEU A 277 11.72 -10.26 -13.50
C LEU A 277 12.12 -8.77 -13.40
N ALA A 278 12.38 -8.15 -14.55
CA ALA A 278 12.75 -6.74 -14.64
C ALA A 278 11.61 -5.80 -14.20
N ARG A 279 10.36 -6.12 -14.55
CA ARG A 279 9.16 -5.32 -14.21
C ARG A 279 8.56 -5.64 -12.84
N ASN A 280 9.16 -6.56 -12.09
CA ASN A 280 8.75 -6.84 -10.72
C ASN A 280 8.94 -5.60 -9.83
N ASP A 281 8.23 -5.54 -8.70
CA ASP A 281 8.34 -4.41 -7.77
C ASP A 281 8.61 -4.89 -6.33
N PRO A 282 9.87 -4.79 -5.84
CA PRO A 282 11.04 -4.23 -6.52
C PRO A 282 11.57 -5.13 -7.67
N PRO A 283 12.34 -4.58 -8.64
CA PRO A 283 12.92 -5.34 -9.75
C PRO A 283 13.80 -6.50 -9.27
N ALA A 284 13.54 -7.71 -9.79
CA ALA A 284 14.27 -8.92 -9.45
C ALA A 284 15.49 -9.12 -10.38
N LEU A 285 16.39 -8.13 -10.38
CA LEU A 285 17.53 -8.08 -11.32
C LEU A 285 18.56 -9.19 -11.10
N GLU A 286 18.77 -9.61 -9.84
CA GLU A 286 19.72 -10.70 -9.53
C GLU A 286 19.24 -12.03 -10.08
N ASP A 287 17.95 -12.32 -9.95
CA ASP A 287 17.33 -13.52 -10.51
C ASP A 287 17.40 -13.50 -12.06
N ALA A 288 17.15 -12.34 -12.67
CA ALA A 288 17.28 -12.16 -14.11
C ALA A 288 18.72 -12.41 -14.60
N LEU A 289 19.71 -11.81 -13.92
CA LEU A 289 21.12 -12.00 -14.24
C LEU A 289 21.59 -13.43 -13.94
N GLY A 290 21.03 -14.09 -12.93
CA GLY A 290 21.24 -15.51 -12.65
C GLY A 290 20.80 -16.39 -13.82
N ARG A 291 19.65 -16.11 -14.44
CA ARG A 291 19.21 -16.81 -15.66
C ARG A 291 20.14 -16.52 -16.84
N ILE A 292 20.53 -15.26 -17.06
CA ILE A 292 21.47 -14.88 -18.12
C ILE A 292 22.82 -15.59 -17.94
N LYS A 293 23.30 -15.73 -16.70
CA LYS A 293 24.50 -16.50 -16.39
C LYS A 293 24.37 -17.96 -16.79
N VAL A 294 23.24 -18.62 -16.48
CA VAL A 294 23.00 -20.01 -16.89
C VAL A 294 22.99 -20.14 -18.41
N ILE A 295 22.38 -19.21 -19.14
CA ILE A 295 22.39 -19.17 -20.61
C ILE A 295 23.84 -19.07 -21.12
N ARG A 296 24.61 -18.12 -20.60
CA ARG A 296 26.03 -17.91 -20.98
C ARG A 296 26.89 -19.14 -20.70
N ASP A 297 26.73 -19.74 -19.52
CA ASP A 297 27.53 -20.89 -19.13
C ASP A 297 27.20 -22.11 -20.03
N ARG A 298 25.95 -22.25 -20.48
CA ARG A 298 25.56 -23.23 -21.50
C ARG A 298 26.17 -22.95 -22.87
N GLU A 299 26.10 -21.71 -23.35
CA GLU A 299 26.71 -21.27 -24.62
C GLU A 299 28.22 -21.56 -24.67
N LEU A 300 28.92 -21.44 -23.55
CA LEU A 300 30.35 -21.74 -23.46
C LEU A 300 30.66 -23.24 -23.41
N SER A 301 29.70 -24.07 -22.98
CA SER A 301 29.87 -25.52 -22.78
C SER A 301 29.43 -26.37 -23.98
N GLU A 302 28.39 -25.96 -24.69
CA GLU A 302 27.84 -26.70 -25.83
C GLU A 302 28.35 -26.09 -27.14
N THR A 303 29.03 -26.90 -27.95
CA THR A 303 29.62 -26.47 -29.23
C THR A 303 28.62 -26.36 -30.39
N ASP A 304 27.31 -26.47 -30.13
CA ASP A 304 26.30 -26.74 -31.16
C ASP A 304 25.23 -25.65 -31.27
N ASP A 305 24.82 -25.32 -32.50
CA ASP A 305 23.82 -24.27 -32.84
C ASP A 305 22.39 -24.63 -32.35
N THR A 306 22.20 -25.80 -31.72
CA THR A 306 20.91 -26.30 -31.23
C THR A 306 20.35 -25.51 -30.04
N LEU A 307 21.20 -24.85 -29.24
CA LEU A 307 20.77 -24.01 -28.11
C LEU A 307 19.95 -22.79 -28.52
N ARG A 308 20.25 -22.20 -29.69
CA ARG A 308 19.53 -21.02 -30.21
C ARG A 308 18.06 -21.29 -30.54
N VAL A 309 17.68 -22.57 -30.67
CA VAL A 309 16.30 -22.97 -30.91
C VAL A 309 15.45 -22.78 -29.64
N TYR A 310 16.06 -22.92 -28.47
CA TYR A 310 15.35 -22.94 -27.19
C TYR A 310 15.60 -21.70 -26.32
N TYR A 311 16.78 -21.07 -26.44
CA TYR A 311 17.18 -19.93 -25.61
C TYR A 311 17.71 -18.77 -26.47
N PRO A 312 17.47 -17.52 -26.03
CA PRO A 312 18.10 -16.35 -26.65
C PRO A 312 19.59 -16.33 -26.31
N SER A 313 20.37 -15.55 -27.04
CA SER A 313 21.79 -15.43 -26.69
C SER A 313 21.98 -14.68 -25.35
N ALA A 314 23.11 -14.91 -24.65
CA ALA A 314 23.40 -14.16 -23.42
C ALA A 314 23.49 -12.64 -23.68
N GLU A 315 24.04 -12.24 -24.83
CA GLU A 315 24.12 -10.84 -25.26
C GLU A 315 22.74 -10.24 -25.55
N GLU A 316 21.87 -10.97 -26.26
CA GLU A 316 20.49 -10.55 -26.53
C GLU A 316 19.68 -10.40 -25.24
N SER A 317 19.80 -11.37 -24.33
CA SER A 317 19.14 -11.36 -23.03
C SER A 317 19.55 -10.15 -22.18
N LEU A 318 20.85 -9.84 -22.20
CA LEU A 318 21.41 -8.70 -21.48
C LEU A 318 20.96 -7.37 -22.08
N LYS A 319 20.98 -7.23 -23.41
CA LYS A 319 20.45 -6.03 -24.09
C LYS A 319 18.97 -5.82 -23.79
N HIS A 320 18.18 -6.89 -23.77
CA HIS A 320 16.77 -6.83 -23.42
C HIS A 320 16.56 -6.40 -21.96
N LEU A 321 17.34 -6.93 -21.01
CA LEU A 321 17.28 -6.52 -19.60
C LEU A 321 17.66 -5.04 -19.40
N LEU A 322 18.73 -4.59 -20.06
CA LEU A 322 19.20 -3.20 -20.03
C LEU A 322 18.22 -2.23 -20.69
N TRP A 323 17.42 -2.68 -21.65
CA TRP A 323 16.35 -1.86 -22.23
C TRP A 323 15.19 -1.63 -21.25
N LEU A 324 14.92 -2.59 -20.36
CA LEU A 324 13.80 -2.55 -19.41
C LEU A 324 14.12 -1.86 -18.09
N SER A 325 15.40 -1.78 -17.73
CA SER A 325 15.88 -1.43 -16.39
C SER A 325 16.95 -0.36 -16.44
N ASP A 326 17.18 0.30 -15.31
CA ASP A 326 18.28 1.23 -15.17
C ASP A 326 19.65 0.50 -15.25
N SER A 327 20.59 1.04 -16.02
CA SER A 327 21.87 0.39 -16.29
C SER A 327 22.77 0.31 -15.06
N ASP A 328 22.72 1.31 -14.17
CA ASP A 328 23.46 1.30 -12.92
C ASP A 328 22.90 0.23 -11.98
N ALA A 329 21.58 0.13 -11.87
CA ALA A 329 20.92 -0.91 -11.08
C ALA A 329 21.25 -2.34 -11.56
N VAL A 330 21.31 -2.57 -12.88
CA VAL A 330 21.71 -3.89 -13.44
C VAL A 330 23.17 -4.18 -13.15
N PHE A 331 24.07 -3.20 -13.24
CA PHE A 331 25.48 -3.38 -12.90
C PHE A 331 25.68 -3.66 -11.40
N GLU A 332 24.98 -2.94 -10.52
CA GLU A 332 24.99 -3.18 -9.08
C GLU A 332 24.46 -4.57 -8.72
N ALA A 333 23.38 -5.02 -9.36
CA ALA A 333 22.87 -6.38 -9.21
C ALA A 333 23.87 -7.44 -9.70
N ALA A 334 24.59 -7.17 -10.80
CA ALA A 334 25.63 -8.07 -11.30
C ALA A 334 26.81 -8.19 -10.34
N LEU A 335 27.24 -7.09 -9.72
CA LEU A 335 28.22 -7.13 -8.63
C LEU A 335 27.74 -7.97 -7.45
N GLY A 336 26.45 -7.88 -7.11
CA GLY A 336 25.81 -8.66 -6.05
C GLY A 336 25.85 -10.18 -6.24
N LEU A 337 26.03 -10.67 -7.48
CA LEU A 337 26.23 -12.09 -7.78
C LEU A 337 27.66 -12.58 -7.54
N TYR A 338 28.58 -11.66 -7.17
CA TYR A 338 30.01 -11.90 -6.93
C TYR A 338 30.76 -12.52 -8.11
N ASP A 339 30.22 -12.42 -9.33
CA ASP A 339 30.85 -12.85 -10.58
C ASP A 339 31.39 -11.62 -11.32
N LEU A 340 32.68 -11.32 -11.13
CA LEU A 340 33.33 -10.13 -11.70
C LEU A 340 33.31 -10.13 -13.23
N ASN A 341 33.34 -11.31 -13.86
CA ASN A 341 33.28 -11.44 -15.32
C ASN A 341 31.90 -11.05 -15.85
N LEU A 342 30.83 -11.52 -15.18
CA LEU A 342 29.47 -11.10 -15.51
C LEU A 342 29.30 -9.58 -15.31
N ALA A 343 29.78 -9.03 -14.19
CA ALA A 343 29.73 -7.60 -13.93
C ALA A 343 30.48 -6.78 -15.00
N ALA A 344 31.64 -7.24 -15.46
CA ALA A 344 32.38 -6.60 -16.55
C ALA A 344 31.59 -6.59 -17.86
N ILE A 345 30.97 -7.71 -18.23
CA ILE A 345 30.15 -7.83 -19.45
C ILE A 345 28.93 -6.89 -19.36
N VAL A 346 28.28 -6.82 -18.20
CA VAL A 346 27.17 -5.89 -17.96
C VAL A 346 27.64 -4.44 -18.12
N ALA A 347 28.78 -4.06 -17.53
CA ALA A 347 29.33 -2.72 -17.64
C ALA A 347 29.65 -2.33 -19.09
N LEU A 348 30.27 -3.24 -19.85
CA LEU A 348 30.58 -3.08 -21.27
C LEU A 348 29.32 -2.84 -22.12
N ASN A 349 28.27 -3.62 -21.88
CA ASN A 349 26.99 -3.49 -22.60
C ASN A 349 26.16 -2.27 -22.13
N SER A 350 26.46 -1.74 -20.95
CA SER A 350 25.80 -0.57 -20.34
C SER A 350 26.42 0.77 -20.76
N GLN A 351 27.42 0.78 -21.65
CA GLN A 351 28.17 1.97 -22.07
C GLN A 351 28.84 2.75 -20.91
N LYS A 352 29.15 2.08 -19.79
CA LYS A 352 29.95 2.68 -18.71
C LYS A 352 31.38 2.91 -19.19
N ASP A 353 32.04 3.95 -18.70
CA ASP A 353 33.44 4.22 -19.05
C ASP A 353 34.34 3.09 -18.52
N PRO A 354 35.08 2.37 -19.39
CA PRO A 354 36.05 1.35 -18.97
C PRO A 354 37.05 1.85 -17.94
N LYS A 355 37.38 3.14 -17.95
CA LYS A 355 38.31 3.73 -16.98
C LYS A 355 37.74 3.82 -15.57
N GLU A 356 36.42 3.79 -15.40
CA GLU A 356 35.78 3.85 -14.09
C GLU A 356 35.59 2.46 -13.48
N PHE A 357 35.13 1.48 -14.27
CA PHE A 357 34.80 0.17 -13.74
C PHE A 357 35.97 -0.83 -13.77
N LEU A 358 36.90 -0.75 -14.74
CA LEU A 358 38.00 -1.72 -14.83
C LEU A 358 38.97 -1.65 -13.64
N PRO A 359 39.44 -0.46 -13.20
CA PRO A 359 40.33 -0.39 -12.03
C PRO A 359 39.66 -0.95 -10.78
N PHE A 360 38.37 -0.65 -10.60
CA PHE A 360 37.58 -1.16 -9.49
C PHE A 360 37.44 -2.69 -9.51
N LEU A 361 37.16 -3.29 -10.68
CA LEU A 361 37.08 -4.75 -10.80
C LEU A 361 38.44 -5.42 -10.60
N GLN A 362 39.53 -4.81 -11.06
CA GLN A 362 40.90 -5.30 -10.85
C GLN A 362 41.30 -5.27 -9.38
N GLU A 363 40.94 -4.19 -8.65
CA GLU A 363 41.15 -4.11 -7.20
C GLU A 363 40.41 -5.25 -6.49
N LEU A 364 39.15 -5.53 -6.86
CA LEU A 364 38.37 -6.62 -6.30
C LEU A 364 38.95 -8.00 -6.62
N GLU A 365 39.45 -8.22 -7.84
CA GLU A 365 40.05 -9.48 -8.28
C GLU A 365 41.34 -9.82 -7.51
N CYS A 366 42.09 -8.80 -7.08
CA CYS A 366 43.30 -8.98 -6.28
C CYS A 366 43.02 -9.33 -4.80
N MET A 367 41.78 -9.20 -4.32
CA MET A 367 41.42 -9.46 -2.93
C MET A 367 41.09 -10.94 -2.68
N PRO A 368 41.31 -11.44 -1.44
CA PRO A 368 40.72 -12.70 -1.00
C PRO A 368 39.20 -12.70 -1.16
N THR A 369 38.62 -13.84 -1.55
CA THR A 369 37.19 -13.97 -1.90
C THR A 369 36.23 -13.38 -0.88
N VAL A 370 36.46 -13.64 0.41
CA VAL A 370 35.61 -13.14 1.49
C VAL A 370 35.69 -11.61 1.62
N LEU A 371 36.87 -11.03 1.43
CA LEU A 371 37.07 -9.57 1.49
C LEU A 371 36.51 -8.89 0.24
N MET A 372 36.62 -9.53 -0.93
CA MET A 372 35.96 -9.08 -2.15
C MET A 372 34.45 -8.98 -1.94
N GLN A 373 33.81 -10.05 -1.44
CA GLN A 373 32.38 -10.08 -1.16
C GLN A 373 31.96 -9.01 -0.12
N TYR A 374 32.74 -8.85 0.94
CA TYR A 374 32.54 -7.79 1.92
C TYR A 374 32.55 -6.39 1.28
N ASN A 375 33.57 -6.07 0.48
CA ASN A 375 33.71 -4.76 -0.15
C ASN A 375 32.59 -4.49 -1.18
N ILE A 376 32.18 -5.51 -1.93
CA ILE A 376 31.03 -5.44 -2.83
C ILE A 376 29.76 -5.11 -2.03
N ASP A 377 29.45 -5.90 -1.00
CA ASP A 377 28.23 -5.68 -0.21
C ASP A 377 28.24 -4.34 0.54
N LEU A 378 29.42 -3.87 0.96
CA LEU A 378 29.58 -2.54 1.55
C LEU A 378 29.21 -1.44 0.55
N LYS A 379 29.70 -1.54 -0.71
CA LYS A 379 29.38 -0.61 -1.79
C LYS A 379 27.89 -0.64 -2.15
N LEU A 380 27.31 -1.84 -2.21
CA LEU A 380 25.89 -2.07 -2.47
C LEU A 380 24.98 -1.75 -1.26
N LYS A 381 25.55 -1.31 -0.13
CA LYS A 381 24.85 -1.01 1.13
C LYS A 381 24.07 -2.21 1.71
N ARG A 382 24.50 -3.43 1.40
CA ARG A 382 23.95 -4.70 1.91
C ARG A 382 24.63 -5.09 3.21
N TYR A 383 24.50 -4.23 4.22
CA TYR A 383 25.35 -4.30 5.40
C TYR A 383 25.22 -5.61 6.21
N GLU A 384 24.07 -6.28 6.15
CA GLU A 384 23.90 -7.59 6.80
C GLU A 384 24.77 -8.67 6.14
N HIS A 385 24.85 -8.70 4.80
CA HIS A 385 25.71 -9.63 4.07
C HIS A 385 27.18 -9.27 4.28
N ALA A 386 27.50 -7.97 4.19
CA ALA A 386 28.84 -7.47 4.48
C ALA A 386 29.31 -7.92 5.88
N LEU A 387 28.44 -7.83 6.90
CA LEU A 387 28.78 -8.28 8.26
C LEU A 387 29.06 -9.79 8.31
N ARG A 388 28.28 -10.62 7.63
CA ARG A 388 28.51 -12.09 7.59
C ARG A 388 29.86 -12.42 6.96
N HIS A 389 30.23 -11.73 5.87
CA HIS A 389 31.50 -11.95 5.18
C HIS A 389 32.70 -11.48 6.00
N ILE A 390 32.69 -10.25 6.53
CA ILE A 390 33.85 -9.76 7.29
C ILE A 390 34.10 -10.59 8.56
N MET A 391 33.04 -11.14 9.16
CA MET A 391 33.16 -12.04 10.30
C MET A 391 33.71 -13.42 9.92
N SER A 392 33.40 -13.93 8.73
CA SER A 392 33.96 -15.20 8.23
C SER A 392 35.42 -15.05 7.79
N ALA A 393 35.88 -13.83 7.47
CA ALA A 393 37.29 -13.52 7.17
C ALA A 393 38.23 -13.72 8.37
N GLY A 394 37.67 -13.85 9.59
CA GLY A 394 38.40 -14.29 10.78
C GLY A 394 38.68 -13.19 11.80
N ALA A 395 39.46 -13.56 12.82
CA ALA A 395 39.65 -12.74 14.01
C ALA A 395 40.38 -11.41 13.80
N ALA A 396 41.18 -11.28 12.73
CA ALA A 396 41.94 -10.08 12.41
C ALA A 396 41.04 -8.90 12.00
N TYR A 397 39.88 -9.17 11.41
CA TYR A 397 38.94 -8.16 10.91
C TYR A 397 37.82 -7.83 11.91
N TYR A 398 37.99 -8.22 13.17
CA TYR A 398 36.98 -7.98 14.20
C TYR A 398 36.74 -6.48 14.43
N GLU A 399 37.79 -5.66 14.39
CA GLU A 399 37.65 -4.20 14.54
C GLU A 399 36.82 -3.60 13.39
N ASP A 400 37.04 -4.04 12.15
CA ASP A 400 36.25 -3.62 11.00
C ASP A 400 34.78 -4.02 11.14
N SER A 401 34.51 -5.24 11.62
CA SER A 401 33.15 -5.70 11.90
C SER A 401 32.45 -4.87 12.98
N MET A 402 33.20 -4.47 14.02
CA MET A 402 32.71 -3.60 15.10
C MET A 402 32.40 -2.20 14.57
N ASN A 403 33.29 -1.63 13.76
CA ASN A 403 33.08 -0.32 13.15
C ASN A 403 31.86 -0.32 12.22
N LEU A 404 31.66 -1.40 11.45
CA LEU A 404 30.48 -1.57 10.61
C LEU A 404 29.18 -1.55 11.43
N MET A 405 29.14 -2.28 12.56
CA MET A 405 27.98 -2.30 13.46
C MET A 405 27.72 -0.95 14.14
N LYS A 406 28.78 -0.24 14.57
CA LYS A 406 28.65 1.10 15.16
C LYS A 406 28.07 2.10 14.17
N ASN A 407 28.51 2.03 12.91
CA ASN A 407 27.99 2.89 11.83
C ASN A 407 26.59 2.48 11.38
N ASN A 408 26.20 1.21 11.56
CA ASN A 408 24.90 0.65 11.18
C ASN A 408 24.26 -0.12 12.36
N PRO A 409 23.64 0.59 13.32
CA PRO A 409 23.18 -0.02 14.57
C PRO A 409 22.12 -1.13 14.43
N LYS A 410 21.41 -1.18 13.29
CA LYS A 410 20.46 -2.27 12.98
C LYS A 410 21.14 -3.64 12.91
N LEU A 411 22.47 -3.68 12.76
CA LEU A 411 23.25 -4.91 12.65
C LEU A 411 23.61 -5.54 14.00
N PHE A 412 23.49 -4.83 15.12
CA PHE A 412 23.87 -5.34 16.43
C PHE A 412 23.20 -6.70 16.78
N PRO A 413 21.89 -6.92 16.52
CA PRO A 413 21.27 -8.23 16.74
C PRO A 413 21.92 -9.35 15.93
N LEU A 414 22.21 -9.10 14.65
CA LEU A 414 22.87 -10.08 13.77
C LEU A 414 24.31 -10.36 14.22
N GLY A 415 25.08 -9.32 14.56
CA GLY A 415 26.43 -9.46 15.09
C GLY A 415 26.48 -10.31 16.36
N LEU A 416 25.51 -10.12 17.27
CA LEU A 416 25.38 -10.95 18.47
C LEU A 416 25.02 -12.41 18.17
N GLN A 417 24.33 -12.71 17.07
CA GLN A 417 24.06 -14.10 16.65
C GLN A 417 25.31 -14.77 16.08
N LEU A 418 26.14 -14.00 15.35
CA LEU A 418 27.32 -14.52 14.66
C LEU A 418 28.54 -14.67 15.60
N ILE A 419 28.64 -13.86 16.66
CA ILE A 419 29.76 -13.94 17.62
C ILE A 419 29.48 -15.00 18.69
N GLY A 420 30.20 -16.12 18.61
CA GLY A 420 30.21 -17.15 19.65
C GLY A 420 31.13 -16.85 20.84
N ASP A 421 32.17 -16.04 20.65
CA ASP A 421 33.16 -15.73 21.70
C ASP A 421 32.55 -14.84 22.81
N PRO A 422 32.55 -15.28 24.08
CA PRO A 422 31.95 -14.52 25.18
C PRO A 422 32.59 -13.15 25.43
N HIS A 423 33.90 -12.99 25.20
CA HIS A 423 34.58 -11.72 25.46
C HIS A 423 34.20 -10.67 24.42
N ARG A 424 34.26 -11.02 23.13
CA ARG A 424 33.82 -10.16 22.02
C ARG A 424 32.34 -9.83 22.10
N ARG A 425 31.52 -10.82 22.48
CA ARG A 425 30.08 -10.61 22.70
C ARG A 425 29.81 -9.51 23.73
N ARG A 426 30.58 -9.46 24.82
CA ARG A 426 30.46 -8.38 25.83
C ARG A 426 30.79 -7.01 25.25
N GLN A 427 31.85 -6.90 24.45
CA GLN A 427 32.22 -5.64 23.80
C GLN A 427 31.15 -5.15 22.82
N VAL A 428 30.51 -6.07 22.07
CA VAL A 428 29.41 -5.71 21.17
C VAL A 428 28.17 -5.27 21.95
N LEU A 429 27.84 -5.96 23.04
CA LEU A 429 26.74 -5.54 23.94
C LEU A 429 26.99 -4.16 24.55
N GLU A 430 28.23 -3.88 24.96
CA GLU A 430 28.61 -2.56 25.47
C GLU A 430 28.46 -1.49 24.39
N ALA A 431 28.98 -1.71 23.19
CA ALA A 431 28.84 -0.78 22.07
C ALA A 431 27.38 -0.56 21.65
N TRP A 432 26.56 -1.60 21.72
CA TRP A 432 25.12 -1.49 21.46
C TRP A 432 24.43 -0.67 22.54
N GLY A 433 24.78 -0.89 23.82
CA GLY A 433 24.32 -0.08 24.94
C GLY A 433 24.71 1.40 24.79
N ASP A 434 25.95 1.68 24.38
CA ASP A 434 26.43 3.06 24.12
C ASP A 434 25.58 3.73 23.04
N HIS A 435 25.26 3.03 21.96
CA HIS A 435 24.37 3.52 20.91
C HIS A 435 22.93 3.76 21.41
N LEU A 436 22.34 2.81 22.13
CA LEU A 436 21.00 2.95 22.69
C LEU A 436 20.91 4.12 23.68
N SER A 437 21.95 4.31 24.50
CA SER A 437 22.05 5.46 25.40
C SER A 437 22.11 6.78 24.63
N SER A 438 22.83 6.84 23.51
CA SER A 438 22.91 8.04 22.66
C SER A 438 21.58 8.41 21.99
N THR A 439 20.73 7.40 21.72
CA THR A 439 19.41 7.56 21.10
C THR A 439 18.27 7.71 22.11
N LYS A 440 18.59 7.86 23.40
CA LYS A 440 17.65 7.96 24.53
C LYS A 440 16.84 6.69 24.82
N GLY A 441 17.22 5.54 24.25
CA GLY A 441 16.69 4.21 24.60
C GLY A 441 17.32 3.68 25.90
N PHE A 442 17.17 4.42 27.00
CA PHE A 442 17.92 4.19 28.24
C PHE A 442 17.61 2.86 28.93
N GLU A 443 16.36 2.38 28.87
CA GLU A 443 15.97 1.10 29.49
C GLU A 443 16.59 -0.11 28.77
N ASP A 444 16.57 -0.10 27.44
CA ASP A 444 17.24 -1.11 26.62
C ASP A 444 18.76 -1.03 26.76
N ALA A 445 19.31 0.19 26.83
CA ALA A 445 20.73 0.42 27.09
C ALA A 445 21.15 -0.19 28.44
N ALA A 446 20.39 0.05 29.51
CA ALA A 446 20.65 -0.50 30.83
C ALA A 446 20.64 -2.04 30.82
N THR A 447 19.69 -2.63 30.10
CA THR A 447 19.61 -4.09 29.93
C THR A 447 20.80 -4.65 29.15
N ALA A 448 21.26 -3.96 28.11
CA ALA A 448 22.46 -4.35 27.36
C ALA A 448 23.72 -4.30 28.23
N TYR A 449 23.90 -3.21 29.01
CA TYR A 449 25.03 -3.05 29.93
C TYR A 449 25.02 -4.08 31.06
N LEU A 450 23.85 -4.42 31.61
CA LEU A 450 23.72 -5.49 32.60
C LEU A 450 24.20 -6.83 32.05
N ARG A 451 23.83 -7.17 30.82
CA ARG A 451 24.22 -8.42 30.18
C ARG A 451 25.73 -8.54 29.94
N CYS A 452 26.44 -7.43 29.76
CA CYS A 452 27.90 -7.43 29.66
C CYS A 452 28.64 -7.13 30.97
N PHE A 453 27.91 -6.99 32.09
CA PHE A 453 28.46 -6.62 33.41
C PHE A 453 29.14 -5.23 33.45
N CYS A 454 28.77 -4.31 32.55
CA CYS A 454 29.18 -2.90 32.60
C CYS A 454 28.28 -2.13 33.60
N LEU A 455 28.41 -2.46 34.88
CA LEU A 455 27.47 -2.04 35.92
C LEU A 455 27.39 -0.51 36.10
N GLU A 456 28.49 0.22 36.00
CA GLU A 456 28.47 1.68 36.11
C GLU A 456 27.65 2.35 34.99
N LYS A 457 27.80 1.87 33.76
CA LYS A 457 27.01 2.35 32.61
C LYS A 457 25.53 1.97 32.75
N ALA A 458 25.24 0.76 33.25
CA ALA A 458 23.88 0.32 33.54
C ALA A 458 23.21 1.21 34.60
N LEU A 459 23.92 1.56 35.67
CA LEU A 459 23.43 2.43 36.73
C LEU A 459 23.06 3.81 36.18
N ARG A 460 23.96 4.43 35.38
CA ARG A 460 23.70 5.72 34.73
C ARG A 460 22.50 5.66 33.80
N ALA A 461 22.36 4.59 33.02
CA ALA A 461 21.23 4.41 32.12
C ALA A 461 19.89 4.25 32.86
N TYR A 462 19.85 3.47 33.94
CA TYR A 462 18.64 3.36 34.78
C TYR A 462 18.25 4.67 35.46
N ARG A 463 19.25 5.45 35.90
CA ARG A 463 19.02 6.79 36.48
C ARG A 463 18.42 7.73 35.42
N ALA A 464 18.92 7.68 34.19
CA ALA A 464 18.43 8.50 33.08
C ALA A 464 16.98 8.20 32.67
N CYS A 465 16.48 6.96 32.82
CA CYS A 465 15.05 6.65 32.61
C CYS A 465 14.18 6.77 33.86
N GLY A 466 14.75 7.18 35.00
CA GLY A 466 14.03 7.28 36.28
C GLY A 466 13.60 5.92 36.86
N ASN A 467 14.24 4.83 36.45
CA ASN A 467 13.97 3.49 36.99
C ASN A 467 14.82 3.27 38.27
N TRP A 468 14.36 3.83 39.37
CA TRP A 468 15.03 3.77 40.67
C TRP A 468 15.27 2.34 41.19
N LYS A 469 14.35 1.41 40.89
CA LYS A 469 14.51 -0.01 41.23
C LYS A 469 15.72 -0.61 40.52
N GLY A 470 15.88 -0.31 39.24
CA GLY A 470 17.05 -0.70 38.44
C GLY A 470 18.34 -0.12 39.02
N VAL A 471 18.34 1.17 39.37
CA VAL A 471 19.50 1.84 39.98
C VAL A 471 19.95 1.14 41.27
N LEU A 472 19.03 0.91 42.22
CA LEU A 472 19.35 0.28 43.51
C LEU A 472 19.69 -1.21 43.38
N THR A 473 19.10 -1.90 42.39
CA THR A 473 19.50 -3.29 42.06
C THR A 473 20.95 -3.33 41.57
N VAL A 474 21.33 -2.43 40.67
CA VAL A 474 22.71 -2.33 40.16
C VAL A 474 23.68 -1.88 41.25
N ALA A 475 23.30 -0.95 42.11
CA ALA A 475 24.08 -0.55 43.28
C ALA A 475 24.40 -1.75 44.20
N GLY A 476 23.43 -2.64 44.41
CA GLY A 476 23.63 -3.90 45.12
C GLY A 476 24.60 -4.85 44.40
N LEU A 477 24.54 -4.94 43.07
CA LEU A 477 25.48 -5.74 42.26
C LEU A 477 26.91 -5.20 42.30
N ILE A 478 27.08 -3.87 42.34
CA ILE A 478 28.38 -3.20 42.51
C ILE A 478 28.93 -3.37 43.93
N LYS A 479 28.07 -3.72 44.90
CA LYS A 479 28.37 -3.83 46.34
C LYS A 479 28.78 -2.49 46.96
N LEU A 480 28.01 -1.44 46.64
CA LEU A 480 28.18 -0.13 47.29
C LEU A 480 28.04 -0.24 48.82
N GLY A 481 28.77 0.61 49.53
CA GLY A 481 28.70 0.70 50.99
C GLY A 481 27.33 1.19 51.46
N LYS A 482 27.00 0.93 52.74
CA LYS A 482 25.71 1.38 53.32
C LYS A 482 25.54 2.90 53.22
N ASP A 483 26.60 3.66 53.49
CA ASP A 483 26.57 5.12 53.44
C ASP A 483 26.42 5.64 52.00
N GLU A 484 27.03 4.98 51.02
CA GLU A 484 26.89 5.31 49.60
C GLU A 484 25.47 5.01 49.09
N ILE A 485 24.86 3.90 49.53
CA ILE A 485 23.47 3.57 49.21
C ILE A 485 22.52 4.60 49.84
N LEU A 486 22.78 5.03 51.08
CA LEU A 486 22.00 6.09 51.72
C LEU A 486 22.11 7.41 50.94
N GLN A 487 23.31 7.81 50.53
CA GLN A 487 23.49 9.02 49.73
C GLN A 487 22.75 8.91 48.38
N LEU A 488 22.91 7.80 47.67
CA LEU A 488 22.22 7.54 46.39
C LEU A 488 20.70 7.55 46.56
N ALA A 489 20.17 7.01 47.65
CA ALA A 489 18.73 7.02 47.94
C ALA A 489 18.19 8.45 48.13
N HIS A 490 18.91 9.32 48.84
CA HIS A 490 18.53 10.73 48.98
C HIS A 490 18.52 11.46 47.64
N GLU A 491 19.56 11.29 46.82
CA GLU A 491 19.62 11.89 45.48
C GLU A 491 18.45 11.42 44.59
N LEU A 492 18.12 10.12 44.61
CA LEU A 492 16.99 9.58 43.85
C LEU A 492 15.64 10.13 44.34
N CYS A 493 15.46 10.33 45.65
CA CYS A 493 14.26 10.95 46.20
C CYS A 493 14.06 12.36 45.65
N GLU A 494 15.11 13.18 45.58
CA GLU A 494 15.05 14.53 45.01
C GLU A 494 14.76 14.51 43.50
N GLU A 495 15.44 13.64 42.76
CA GLU A 495 15.24 13.48 41.31
C GLU A 495 13.82 13.04 40.97
N LEU A 496 13.26 12.06 41.68
CA LEU A 496 11.90 11.58 41.44
C LEU A 496 10.83 12.63 41.80
N GLN A 497 11.06 13.45 42.83
CA GLN A 497 10.20 14.59 43.12
C GLN A 497 10.23 15.62 41.99
N ALA A 498 11.42 15.96 41.48
CA ALA A 498 11.56 16.86 40.33
C ALA A 498 10.88 16.31 39.06
N LEU A 499 10.83 14.99 38.90
CA LEU A 499 10.11 14.30 37.82
C LEU A 499 8.60 14.18 38.04
N GLY A 500 8.06 14.67 39.16
CA GLY A 500 6.63 14.60 39.49
C GLY A 500 6.16 13.21 39.91
N LYS A 501 7.05 12.36 40.45
CA LYS A 501 6.76 11.02 40.97
C LYS A 501 6.99 10.91 42.48
N PRO A 502 6.31 11.70 43.33
CA PRO A 502 6.53 11.72 44.77
C PRO A 502 6.18 10.38 45.45
N GLY A 503 5.25 9.59 44.91
CA GLY A 503 4.90 8.27 45.46
C GLY A 503 6.02 7.24 45.34
N ASP A 504 6.83 7.31 44.28
CA ASP A 504 8.02 6.46 44.14
C ASP A 504 9.15 6.93 45.06
N ALA A 505 9.33 8.25 45.20
CA ALA A 505 10.27 8.83 46.16
C ALA A 505 9.95 8.43 47.61
N ALA A 506 8.67 8.39 47.98
CA ALA A 506 8.24 7.99 49.31
C ALA A 506 8.64 6.56 49.67
N LYS A 507 8.59 5.62 48.71
CA LYS A 507 9.03 4.23 48.89
C LYS A 507 10.52 4.14 49.16
N ILE A 508 11.33 4.91 48.44
CA ILE A 508 12.78 4.97 48.67
C ILE A 508 13.07 5.56 50.06
N ALA A 509 12.41 6.66 50.42
CA ALA A 509 12.58 7.29 51.74
C ALA A 509 12.23 6.34 52.90
N LEU A 510 11.19 5.50 52.72
CA LEU A 510 10.77 4.52 53.72
C LEU A 510 11.74 3.36 53.83
N GLU A 511 12.06 2.71 52.70
CA GLU A 511 12.80 1.45 52.68
C GLU A 511 14.32 1.64 52.86
N TYR A 512 14.88 2.73 52.33
CA TYR A 512 16.32 2.95 52.31
C TYR A 512 16.77 4.04 53.27
N CYS A 513 16.03 5.15 53.40
CA CYS A 513 16.42 6.26 54.30
C CYS A 513 15.85 6.12 55.72
N SER A 514 14.84 5.27 55.93
CA SER A 514 14.10 5.16 57.20
C SER A 514 13.52 6.50 57.72
N ASP A 515 13.22 7.44 56.80
CA ASP A 515 12.69 8.76 57.13
C ASP A 515 11.16 8.79 57.00
N LEU A 516 10.49 8.46 58.11
CA LEU A 516 9.03 8.37 58.16
C LEU A 516 8.33 9.72 57.91
N ASN A 517 8.90 10.83 58.35
CA ASN A 517 8.28 12.15 58.20
C ASN A 517 8.26 12.54 56.72
N ASN A 518 9.41 12.38 56.06
CA ASN A 518 9.52 12.66 54.64
C ASN A 518 8.67 11.69 53.80
N THR A 519 8.63 10.40 54.15
CA THR A 519 7.74 9.43 53.50
C THR A 519 6.28 9.86 53.53
N ILE A 520 5.75 10.24 54.70
CA ILE A 520 4.34 10.66 54.80
C ILE A 520 4.09 11.95 54.02
N SER A 521 4.97 12.94 54.14
CA SER A 521 4.87 14.18 53.36
C SER A 521 4.84 13.91 51.85
N LEU A 522 5.69 13.01 51.36
CA LEU A 522 5.74 12.61 49.95
C LEU A 522 4.50 11.84 49.49
N LEU A 523 3.93 10.96 50.33
CA LEU A 523 2.67 10.25 50.02
C LEU A 523 1.48 11.20 50.00
N VAL A 524 1.44 12.18 50.91
CA VAL A 524 0.46 13.27 50.89
C VAL A 524 0.58 14.08 49.61
N CYS A 525 1.79 14.45 49.19
CA CYS A 525 2.05 15.12 47.91
C CYS A 525 1.59 14.25 46.71
N ALA A 526 1.76 12.93 46.80
CA ALA A 526 1.30 11.98 45.79
C ALA A 526 -0.22 11.73 45.82
N ARG A 527 -0.93 12.25 46.83
CA ARG A 527 -2.35 11.98 47.13
C ARG A 527 -2.66 10.49 47.37
N ASP A 528 -1.67 9.72 47.83
CA ASP A 528 -1.82 8.32 48.21
C ASP A 528 -2.16 8.20 49.70
N TRP A 529 -3.40 8.57 50.04
CA TRP A 529 -3.87 8.70 51.42
C TRP A 529 -3.94 7.37 52.14
N GLU A 530 -4.32 6.31 51.44
CA GLU A 530 -4.47 4.97 52.01
C GLU A 530 -3.11 4.42 52.44
N GLU A 531 -2.09 4.56 51.60
CA GLU A 531 -0.73 4.10 51.93
C GLU A 531 -0.10 4.97 53.03
N ALA A 532 -0.32 6.29 52.99
CA ALA A 532 0.12 7.20 54.06
C ALA A 532 -0.45 6.79 55.43
N LEU A 533 -1.76 6.53 55.50
CA LEU A 533 -2.41 6.08 56.73
C LEU A 533 -1.92 4.69 57.16
N ARG A 534 -1.80 3.75 56.22
CA ARG A 534 -1.32 2.40 56.50
C ARG A 534 0.07 2.43 57.14
N ILE A 535 0.99 3.24 56.61
CA ILE A 535 2.35 3.41 57.15
C ILE A 535 2.31 4.11 58.51
N ALA A 536 1.54 5.19 58.66
CA ALA A 536 1.43 5.91 59.94
C ALA A 536 0.89 5.01 61.06
N PHE A 537 -0.13 4.19 60.78
CA PHE A 537 -0.65 3.18 61.72
C PHE A 537 0.34 2.05 61.98
N LEU A 538 1.05 1.56 60.94
CA LEU A 538 2.06 0.51 61.08
C LEU A 538 3.16 0.91 62.06
N HIS A 539 3.60 2.17 62.00
CA HIS A 539 4.63 2.72 62.89
C HIS A 539 4.08 3.35 64.19
N ARG A 540 2.76 3.32 64.41
CA ARG A 540 2.07 3.85 65.60
C ARG A 540 2.39 5.32 65.89
N ARG A 541 2.38 6.15 64.84
CA ARG A 541 2.64 7.61 64.88
C ARG A 541 1.33 8.40 64.76
N ASP A 542 0.69 8.72 65.88
CA ASP A 542 -0.60 9.44 65.93
C ASP A 542 -0.53 10.89 65.42
N ASP A 543 0.65 11.50 65.51
CA ASP A 543 0.95 12.82 64.97
C ASP A 543 0.87 12.84 63.44
N LEU A 544 1.43 11.84 62.76
CA LEU A 544 1.38 11.71 61.30
C LEU A 544 -0.04 11.37 60.80
N ILE A 545 -0.82 10.61 61.58
CA ILE A 545 -2.22 10.33 61.25
C ILE A 545 -3.03 11.63 61.20
N SER A 546 -2.77 12.52 62.16
CA SER A 546 -3.42 13.83 62.23
C SER A 546 -3.00 14.72 61.06
N GLU A 547 -1.73 14.67 60.65
CA GLU A 547 -1.20 15.40 59.49
C GLU A 547 -1.87 14.95 58.18
N VAL A 548 -1.96 13.64 57.93
CA VAL A 548 -2.63 13.08 56.73
C VAL A 548 -4.11 13.47 56.71
N LYS A 549 -4.79 13.44 57.87
CA LYS A 549 -6.18 13.88 57.98
C LYS A 549 -6.36 15.35 57.63
N ASN A 550 -5.48 16.22 58.14
CA ASN A 550 -5.55 17.65 57.85
C ASN A 550 -5.27 17.93 56.36
N ALA A 551 -4.23 17.31 55.80
CA ALA A 551 -3.86 17.49 54.40
C ALA A 551 -4.93 16.97 53.43
N SER A 552 -5.59 15.85 53.75
CA SER A 552 -6.70 15.33 52.93
C SER A 552 -7.94 16.24 52.95
N LEU A 553 -8.26 16.85 54.10
CA LEU A 553 -9.34 17.85 54.22
C LEU A 553 -9.02 19.13 53.43
N GLU A 554 -7.79 19.62 53.52
CA GLU A 554 -7.33 20.77 52.76
C GLU A 554 -7.39 20.51 51.25
N CYS A 555 -6.89 19.34 50.81
CA CYS A 555 -6.96 18.92 49.41
C CYS A 555 -8.42 18.82 48.91
N ALA A 556 -9.33 18.27 49.72
CA ALA A 556 -10.75 18.21 49.37
C ALA A 556 -11.36 19.60 49.21
N SER A 557 -11.02 20.55 50.09
CA SER A 557 -11.48 21.94 49.98
C SER A 557 -10.96 22.62 48.71
N ILE A 558 -9.69 22.41 48.34
CA ILE A 558 -9.12 22.95 47.10
C ILE A 558 -9.86 22.39 45.88
N LEU A 559 -10.08 21.07 45.82
CA LEU A 559 -10.77 20.43 44.69
C LEU A 559 -12.23 20.89 44.55
N ILE A 560 -12.92 21.14 45.66
CA ILE A 560 -14.28 21.71 45.66
C ILE A 560 -14.25 23.12 45.05
N CYS A 561 -13.33 23.98 45.49
CA CYS A 561 -13.17 25.32 44.92
C CYS A 561 -12.85 25.28 43.41
N GLU A 562 -11.94 24.41 42.98
CA GLU A 562 -11.61 24.24 41.55
C GLU A 562 -12.82 23.77 40.72
N TYR A 563 -13.65 22.89 41.29
CA TYR A 563 -14.89 22.43 40.66
C TYR A 563 -15.90 23.56 40.50
N ASP A 564 -16.11 24.36 41.55
CA ASP A 564 -17.01 25.52 41.52
C ASP A 564 -16.56 26.58 40.50
N GLU A 565 -15.25 26.88 40.46
CA GLU A 565 -14.67 27.76 39.43
C GLU A 565 -14.84 27.19 38.01
N GLY A 566 -14.69 25.88 37.85
CA GLY A 566 -14.90 25.17 36.59
C GLY A 566 -16.36 25.29 36.10
N LEU A 567 -17.32 25.11 37.00
CA LEU A 567 -18.74 25.30 36.73
C LEU A 567 -19.06 26.73 36.28
N GLU A 568 -18.49 27.73 36.94
CA GLU A 568 -18.64 29.13 36.52
C GLU A 568 -18.07 29.39 35.12
N LYS A 569 -16.88 28.84 34.82
CA LYS A 569 -16.24 28.98 33.50
C LYS A 569 -17.11 28.36 32.40
N VAL A 570 -17.65 27.16 32.63
CA VAL A 570 -18.57 26.50 31.69
C VAL A 570 -19.84 27.34 31.49
N GLY A 571 -20.42 27.88 32.57
CA GLY A 571 -21.57 28.81 32.48
C GLY A 571 -21.26 30.06 31.65
N LYS A 572 -20.09 30.67 31.83
CA LYS A 572 -19.60 31.81 31.03
C LYS A 572 -19.40 31.44 29.55
N TYR A 573 -18.89 30.25 29.24
CA TYR A 573 -18.77 29.78 27.85
C TYR A 573 -20.12 29.52 27.19
N LEU A 574 -21.07 28.88 27.88
CA LEU A 574 -22.41 28.62 27.38
C LEU A 574 -23.19 29.91 27.09
N THR A 575 -23.08 30.91 27.97
CA THR A 575 -23.69 32.23 27.77
C THR A 575 -23.06 32.99 26.59
N SER A 576 -21.73 32.93 26.43
CA SER A 576 -21.03 33.48 25.27
C SER A 576 -21.44 32.81 23.95
N LEU A 577 -21.55 31.47 23.92
CA LEU A 577 -22.01 30.71 22.75
C LEU A 577 -23.47 31.05 22.38
N SER A 578 -24.33 31.18 23.40
CA SER A 578 -25.74 31.56 23.21
C SER A 578 -25.89 33.00 22.73
N SER A 579 -25.00 33.91 23.14
CA SER A 579 -25.01 35.32 22.71
C SER A 579 -24.46 35.56 21.31
N SER A 580 -23.62 34.65 20.79
CA SER A 580 -23.03 34.72 19.44
C SER A 580 -23.90 34.04 18.38
N SER A 581 -24.84 33.17 18.78
CA SER A 581 -25.74 32.44 17.88
C SER A 581 -26.86 33.28 17.22
N PRO A 582 -27.46 34.32 17.84
CA PRO A 582 -28.47 35.15 17.14
C PRO A 582 -27.86 36.29 16.31
N LYS A 583 -26.54 36.53 16.33
CA LYS A 583 -25.91 37.65 15.60
C LYS A 583 -25.15 37.25 14.33
N LYS A 584 -24.82 35.98 14.11
CA LYS A 584 -24.19 35.53 12.85
C LYS A 584 -25.17 35.07 11.76
N ILE A 585 -26.46 34.87 12.08
CA ILE A 585 -27.48 34.47 11.08
C ILE A 585 -28.12 35.69 10.38
N ILE A 586 -27.95 36.91 10.89
CA ILE A 586 -28.60 38.12 10.34
C ILE A 586 -27.65 39.04 9.55
N ALA A 587 -26.32 38.78 9.54
CA ALA A 587 -25.32 39.67 8.94
C ALA A 587 -24.62 39.14 7.67
N CYS A 588 -25.15 38.12 6.99
CA CYS A 588 -24.58 37.60 5.73
C CYS A 588 -25.56 37.53 4.56
N GLY A 589 -26.67 38.28 4.62
CA GLY A 589 -27.70 38.21 3.58
C GLY A 589 -28.51 39.48 3.41
N LYS A 590 -27.86 40.63 3.18
CA LYS A 590 -28.47 41.81 2.52
C LYS A 590 -27.40 42.67 1.86
N ASP A 591 -26.99 42.30 0.65
CA ASP A 591 -26.64 43.27 -0.37
C ASP A 591 -27.81 43.36 -1.35
N PRO A 592 -28.39 44.55 -1.55
CA PRO A 592 -28.93 44.86 -2.87
C PRO A 592 -28.48 46.24 -3.36
N ILE A 593 -27.85 46.21 -4.53
CA ILE A 593 -28.02 47.12 -5.68
C ILE A 593 -27.62 48.59 -5.45
N GLY A 594 -26.48 48.92 -6.04
CA GLY A 594 -26.03 50.25 -6.45
C GLY A 594 -24.93 50.09 -7.49
#